data_AF-A0A2V3ZNB0-F1
#
_entry.id   AF-A0A2V3ZNB0-F1
#
_cell.length_a   1.000
_cell.length_b   1.000
_cell.length_c   1.000
_cell.angle_alpha   90.00
_cell.angle_beta   90.00
_cell.angle_gamma   90.00
#
_symmetry.space_group_name_H-M   'P 1'
#
loop_
_entity.id
_entity.type
_entity.pdbx_description
1 polymer ?
#
loop_
_entity_poly.entity_id
_entity_poly.type
_entity_poly.pdbx_seq_one_letter_code
_entity_poly.pdbx_strand_id
1 'polypeptide(L)'
;MDTSEALEQSQPGLVSRVTGAIRKHQLNHRAEQTYLHWISRFVLFHNLKNPEMLQSDDRQVFLAYLSDRLEVSRARLNQAKQALAFFYEDVLGRTEPEGTAAA
;
A
#
# COMPACT_ATOMS: atom_id res chain seq x y z
N MET A 1 -2.64 16.48 7.36
CA MET A 1 -3.55 15.46 6.80
C MET A 1 -3.29 14.19 7.56
N ASP A 2 -4.31 13.68 8.24
CA ASP A 2 -4.24 12.38 8.87
C ASP A 2 -4.04 11.35 7.75
N THR A 3 -3.05 10.45 7.88
CA THR A 3 -2.78 9.46 6.83
C THR A 3 -4.04 8.64 6.52
N SER A 4 -4.85 8.37 7.53
CA SER A 4 -6.11 7.62 7.38
C SER A 4 -7.19 8.37 6.60
N GLU A 5 -7.15 9.71 6.57
CA GLU A 5 -8.16 10.53 5.88
C GLU A 5 -8.13 10.31 4.36
N ALA A 6 -6.94 10.19 3.77
CA ALA A 6 -6.79 9.91 2.35
C ALA A 6 -7.41 8.56 1.94
N LEU A 7 -7.36 7.57 2.84
CA LEU A 7 -7.92 6.25 2.58
C LEU A 7 -9.44 6.30 2.56
N GLU A 8 -10.07 6.98 3.53
CA GLU A 8 -11.53 7.16 3.55
C GLU A 8 -12.03 8.00 2.37
N GLN A 9 -11.28 9.03 1.96
CA GLN A 9 -11.64 9.85 0.80
C GLN A 9 -11.59 9.05 -0.51
N SER A 10 -10.61 8.15 -0.64
CA SER A 10 -10.45 7.34 -1.84
C SER A 10 -11.47 6.21 -1.95
N GLN A 11 -11.78 5.57 -0.83
CA GLN A 11 -12.82 4.56 -0.72
C GLN A 11 -13.39 4.54 0.72
N PRO A 12 -14.67 4.86 0.92
CA PRO A 12 -15.29 4.79 2.23
C PRO A 12 -15.17 3.40 2.86
N GLY A 13 -14.77 3.34 4.14
CA GLY A 13 -14.57 2.11 4.90
C GLY A 13 -13.21 1.43 4.70
N LEU A 14 -12.33 2.00 3.86
CA LEU A 14 -11.01 1.43 3.59
C LEU A 14 -10.12 1.42 4.85
N VAL A 15 -10.19 2.43 5.72
CA VAL A 15 -9.42 2.43 6.98
C VAL A 15 -9.84 1.27 7.87
N SER A 16 -11.14 0.99 7.93
CA SER A 16 -11.67 -0.16 8.69
C SER A 16 -11.14 -1.49 8.12
N ARG A 17 -11.09 -1.63 6.79
CA ARG A 17 -10.52 -2.82 6.14
C ARG A 17 -9.03 -2.98 6.45
N VAL A 18 -8.25 -1.92 6.31
CA VAL A 18 -6.80 -1.94 6.58
C VAL A 18 -6.54 -2.27 8.05
N THR A 19 -7.19 -1.60 8.99
CA THR A 19 -7.02 -1.85 10.43
C THR A 19 -7.50 -3.24 10.84
N GLY A 20 -8.57 -3.75 10.23
CA GLY A 20 -9.03 -5.12 10.41
C GLY A 20 -7.98 -6.16 9.98
N ALA A 21 -7.37 -5.97 8.80
CA ALA A 21 -6.30 -6.84 8.32
C ALA A 21 -5.05 -6.77 9.23
N ILE A 22 -4.66 -5.57 9.68
CA ILE A 22 -3.51 -5.38 10.59
C ILE A 22 -3.72 -6.16 11.90
N ARG A 23 -4.92 -6.09 12.47
CA ARG A 23 -5.29 -6.85 13.69
C ARG A 23 -5.27 -8.36 13.45
N LYS A 24 -5.78 -8.81 12.30
CA LYS A 24 -5.77 -10.24 11.92
C LYS A 24 -4.34 -10.78 11.83
N HIS A 25 -3.41 -9.99 11.30
CA HIS A 25 -1.99 -10.32 11.20
C HIS A 25 -1.19 -10.06 12.48
N GLN A 26 -1.83 -9.59 13.56
CA GLN A 26 -1.20 -9.29 14.85
C GLN A 26 0.03 -8.38 14.70
N LEU A 27 0.00 -7.45 13.75
CA LEU A 27 1.11 -6.55 13.53
C LEU A 27 1.29 -5.64 14.74
N ASN A 28 2.55 -5.42 15.13
CA ASN A 28 2.85 -4.48 16.21
C ASN A 28 2.55 -3.03 15.79
N HIS A 29 2.43 -2.15 16.77
CA HIS A 29 2.09 -0.75 16.55
C HIS A 29 3.03 -0.02 15.57
N ARG A 30 4.32 -0.34 15.59
CA ARG A 30 5.30 0.26 14.67
C ARG A 30 5.05 -0.17 13.22
N ALA A 31 4.76 -1.44 13.00
CA ALA A 31 4.43 -1.99 11.69
C ALA A 31 3.10 -1.42 11.18
N GLU A 32 2.08 -1.33 12.03
CA GLU A 32 0.80 -0.69 11.73
C GLU A 32 0.99 0.74 11.20
N GLN A 33 1.71 1.59 11.94
CA GLN A 33 1.96 2.98 11.53
C GLN A 33 2.74 3.05 10.22
N THR A 34 3.71 2.15 10.04
CA THR A 34 4.49 2.07 8.79
C THR A 34 3.60 1.71 7.60
N TYR A 35 2.68 0.76 7.78
CA TYR A 35 1.81 0.28 6.71
C TYR A 35 0.76 1.33 6.36
N LEU A 36 0.08 1.90 7.35
CA LEU A 36 -0.85 3.01 7.14
C LEU A 36 -0.17 4.17 6.41
N HIS A 37 1.04 4.54 6.80
CA HIS A 37 1.80 5.59 6.12
C HIS A 37 2.02 5.30 4.63
N TRP A 38 2.55 4.11 4.29
CA TRP A 38 2.87 3.79 2.89
C TRP A 38 1.64 3.60 2.02
N ILE A 39 0.58 2.96 2.54
CA ILE A 39 -0.68 2.76 1.80
C ILE A 39 -1.33 4.13 1.52
N SER A 40 -1.37 5.02 2.51
CA SER A 40 -1.94 6.36 2.35
C SER A 40 -1.16 7.19 1.34
N ARG A 41 0.18 7.13 1.37
CA ARG A 41 1.03 7.82 0.38
C ARG A 41 0.84 7.28 -1.03
N PHE A 42 0.63 5.97 -1.18
CA PHE A 42 0.34 5.36 -2.47
C PHE A 42 -0.98 5.85 -3.04
N VAL A 43 -2.04 5.87 -2.23
CA VAL A 43 -3.36 6.39 -2.65
C VAL A 43 -3.29 7.88 -2.99
N LEU A 44 -2.57 8.69 -2.20
CA LEU A 44 -2.36 10.10 -2.48
C LEU A 44 -1.57 10.34 -3.78
N PHE A 45 -0.53 9.54 -4.03
CA PHE A 45 0.26 9.62 -5.26
C PHE A 45 -0.60 9.39 -6.50
N HIS A 46 -1.61 8.52 -6.38
CA HIS A 46 -2.60 8.24 -7.43
C HIS A 46 -3.83 9.16 -7.37
N ASN A 47 -3.71 10.35 -6.77
CA ASN A 47 -4.76 11.36 -6.67
C ASN A 47 -6.07 10.83 -6.05
N LEU A 48 -5.97 10.02 -5.00
CA LEU A 48 -7.11 9.43 -4.29
C LEU A 48 -7.96 8.50 -5.17
N LYS A 49 -7.44 8.04 -6.32
CA LYS A 49 -8.12 7.06 -7.16
C LYS A 49 -8.47 5.81 -6.36
N ASN A 50 -9.68 5.30 -6.56
CA ASN A 50 -10.17 4.12 -5.87
C ASN A 50 -9.12 2.97 -5.99
N PRO A 51 -8.63 2.40 -4.87
CA PRO A 51 -7.54 1.43 -4.91
C PRO A 51 -7.94 0.11 -5.57
N GLU A 52 -9.23 -0.17 -5.67
CA GLU A 52 -9.75 -1.29 -6.45
C GLU A 52 -9.57 -1.09 -7.96
N MET A 53 -9.27 0.12 -8.43
CA MET A 53 -8.92 0.37 -9.83
C MET A 53 -7.40 0.43 -10.08
N LEU A 54 -6.59 0.33 -9.02
CA LEU A 54 -5.14 0.34 -9.12
C LEU A 54 -4.62 -1.09 -9.32
N GLN A 55 -3.71 -1.29 -10.27
CA GLN A 55 -3.13 -2.59 -10.62
C GLN A 55 -1.63 -2.66 -10.28
N SER A 56 -1.01 -3.80 -10.58
CA SER A 56 0.43 -4.05 -10.35
C SER A 56 1.33 -2.97 -10.95
N ASP A 57 0.97 -2.46 -12.12
CA ASP A 57 1.71 -1.37 -12.79
C ASP A 57 1.70 -0.09 -11.95
N ASP A 58 0.56 0.27 -11.36
CA ASP A 58 0.43 1.45 -10.49
C ASP A 58 1.33 1.35 -9.25
N ARG A 59 1.47 0.13 -8.72
CA ARG A 59 2.40 -0.16 -7.60
C ARG A 59 3.85 0.02 -8.04
N GLN A 60 4.21 -0.49 -9.21
CA GLN A 60 5.58 -0.40 -9.74
C GLN A 60 5.98 1.05 -10.03
N VAL A 61 5.07 1.85 -10.59
CA VAL A 61 5.25 3.29 -10.83
C VAL A 61 5.52 4.04 -9.53
N PHE A 62 4.73 3.78 -8.47
CA PHE A 62 4.96 4.42 -7.17
C PHE A 62 6.31 4.03 -6.55
N LEU A 63 6.69 2.75 -6.61
CA LEU A 63 7.98 2.30 -6.07
C LEU A 63 9.17 2.88 -6.84
N ALA A 64 9.06 3.03 -8.16
CA ALA A 64 10.05 3.72 -8.98
C ALA A 64 10.14 5.20 -8.58
N TYR A 65 9.01 5.88 -8.41
CA TYR A 65 8.98 7.26 -7.90
C TYR A 65 9.69 7.41 -6.54
N LEU A 66 9.44 6.49 -5.59
CA LEU A 66 10.13 6.51 -4.30
C LEU A 66 11.64 6.39 -4.43
N SER A 67 12.11 5.57 -5.37
CA SER A 67 13.54 5.29 -5.56
C SER A 67 14.23 6.42 -6.35
N ASP A 68 13.62 6.85 -7.45
CA ASP A 68 14.28 7.70 -8.44
C ASP A 68 14.06 9.19 -8.17
N ARG A 69 12.92 9.55 -7.57
CA ARG A 69 12.55 10.95 -7.31
C ARG A 69 12.72 11.35 -5.86
N LEU A 70 12.40 10.44 -4.93
CA LEU A 70 12.53 10.71 -3.50
C LEU A 70 13.80 10.11 -2.88
N GLU A 71 14.58 9.35 -3.66
CA GLU A 71 15.87 8.77 -3.26
C GLU A 71 15.81 8.07 -1.89
N VAL A 72 14.70 7.38 -1.62
CA VAL A 72 14.52 6.73 -0.31
C VAL A 72 15.53 5.59 -0.16
N SER A 73 16.00 5.38 1.08
CA SER A 73 16.90 4.27 1.35
C SER A 73 16.27 2.92 1.01
N ARG A 74 17.10 1.91 0.67
CA ARG A 74 16.65 0.55 0.38
C ARG A 74 15.75 -0.03 1.48
N ALA A 75 16.02 0.28 2.74
CA ALA A 75 15.18 -0.13 3.87
C ALA A 75 13.77 0.49 3.82
N ARG A 76 13.66 1.79 3.51
CA ARG A 76 12.36 2.48 3.35
C ARG A 76 11.61 1.96 2.13
N LEU A 77 12.31 1.70 1.02
CA LEU A 77 11.71 1.09 -0.16
C LEU A 77 11.15 -0.31 0.15
N ASN A 78 11.89 -1.12 0.91
CA ASN A 78 11.44 -2.45 1.31
C ASN A 78 10.21 -2.39 2.24
N GLN A 79 10.12 -1.39 3.12
CA GLN A 79 8.91 -1.16 3.94
C GLN A 79 7.71 -0.80 3.06
N ALA A 80 7.89 0.08 2.07
CA ALA A 80 6.84 0.42 1.12
C ALA A 80 6.38 -0.81 0.33
N LYS A 81 7.32 -1.62 -0.19
CA LYS A 81 7.01 -2.87 -0.90
C LYS A 81 6.16 -3.82 -0.07
N GLN A 82 6.57 -4.09 1.18
CA GLN A 82 5.85 -4.98 2.08
C GLN A 82 4.45 -4.44 2.43
N ALA A 83 4.33 -3.14 2.70
CA ALA A 83 3.04 -2.52 3.00
C ALA A 83 2.08 -2.60 1.80
N LEU A 84 2.58 -2.43 0.57
CA LEU A 84 1.75 -2.53 -0.64
C LEU A 84 1.38 -3.98 -0.95
N ALA A 85 2.28 -4.95 -0.80
CA ALA A 85 1.94 -6.36 -0.95
C ALA A 85 0.80 -6.76 0.01
N PHE A 86 0.96 -6.46 1.30
CA PHE A 86 -0.09 -6.63 2.32
C PHE A 86 -1.40 -5.94 1.92
N PHE A 87 -1.34 -4.72 1.40
CA PHE A 87 -2.55 -4.00 1.01
C PHE A 87 -3.31 -4.69 -0.12
N TYR A 88 -2.61 -5.15 -1.17
CA TYR A 88 -3.25 -5.86 -2.26
C TYR A 88 -3.79 -7.23 -1.81
N GLU A 89 -2.99 -8.01 -1.12
CA GLU A 89 -3.31 -9.39 -0.76
C GLU A 89 -4.34 -9.47 0.38
N ASP A 90 -4.10 -8.77 1.49
CA ASP A 90 -4.88 -8.94 2.72
C ASP A 90 -6.03 -7.95 2.87
N VAL A 91 -5.94 -6.77 2.26
CA VAL A 91 -6.97 -5.73 2.35
C VAL A 91 -7.90 -5.76 1.15
N LEU A 92 -7.33 -5.79 -0.07
CA LEU A 92 -8.11 -5.82 -1.31
C LEU A 92 -8.50 -7.23 -1.75
N GLY A 93 -7.93 -8.28 -1.14
CA GLY A 93 -8.21 -9.67 -1.51
C GLY A 93 -7.71 -10.03 -2.89
N ARG A 94 -6.68 -9.32 -3.39
CA ARG A 94 -6.06 -9.53 -4.68
C ARG A 94 -4.73 -10.22 -4.46
N THR A 95 -4.73 -11.54 -4.64
CA THR A 95 -3.48 -12.23 -4.92
C THR A 95 -3.04 -11.70 -6.28
N GLU A 96 -1.96 -10.93 -6.31
CA GLU A 96 -1.26 -10.75 -7.57
C GLU A 96 -0.98 -12.15 -8.11
N PRO A 97 -1.36 -12.45 -9.37
CA PRO A 97 -0.74 -13.61 -10.00
C PRO A 97 0.76 -13.32 -9.96
N GLU A 98 1.52 -14.15 -9.23
CA GLU A 98 2.97 -14.18 -9.30
C GLU A 98 3.35 -13.94 -10.76
N GLY A 99 4.19 -12.91 -10.98
CA GLY A 99 4.79 -12.71 -12.28
C GLY A 99 5.32 -14.05 -12.78
N THR A 100 4.72 -14.52 -13.85
CA THR A 100 5.09 -15.64 -14.68
C THR A 100 6.55 -16.07 -14.48
N ALA A 101 6.77 -17.18 -13.76
CA ALA A 101 7.91 -18.04 -14.01
C ALA A 101 7.68 -18.79 -15.34
N ALA A 102 7.87 -18.10 -16.47
CA ALA A 102 7.97 -18.61 -17.84
C ALA A 102 8.33 -17.38 -18.71
N ALA A 103 9.28 -17.39 -19.64
CA ALA A 103 10.06 -18.43 -20.29
C ALA A 103 11.38 -17.80 -20.79
#